data_AF-A0AA86VD34-F1
#
_entry.id   AF-A0AA86VD34-F1
#
_cell.length_a   1.000
_cell.length_b   1.000
_cell.length_c   1.000
_cell.angle_alpha   90.00
_cell.angle_beta   90.00
_cell.angle_gamma   90.00
#
_symmetry.space_group_name_H-M   'P 1'
#
loop_
_entity.id
_entity.type
_entity.pdbx_description
1 polymer ?
#
loop_
_entity_poly.entity_id
_entity_poly.type
_entity_poly.pdbx_seq_one_letter_code
_entity_poly.pdbx_strand_id
1 'polypeptide(L)'
;MHLLDLKECLGLQSVASAEESPHPLIPILINAHIPAVISKFRKPEITFGKLPAQLFSQRAINTLHLSFEMARTKQTARKSTGGKAPRKQLATKAARKSAPATGGVKKPHRFRPGTVALREIRKYQKSTELLIRKLPFQRLVREIAQDFKTDLRFQSSAVSALQEAAEAYLVGLFEDTNLCAIHAKRVTIMPKDIQLARRIRGERA
;
A
#
# COMPACT_ATOMS: atom_id res chain seq x y z
N MET A 1 1.48 -15.87 50.96
CA MET A 1 1.02 -16.98 50.09
C MET A 1 0.07 -16.38 49.07
N HIS A 2 0.39 -16.04 47.83
CA HIS A 2 1.55 -16.25 46.97
C HIS A 2 1.89 -14.91 46.29
N LEU A 3 3.13 -14.45 46.44
CA LEU A 3 3.67 -13.25 45.77
C LEU A 3 5.04 -13.60 45.16
N LEU A 4 5.13 -14.81 44.60
CA LEU A 4 6.37 -15.43 44.13
C LEU A 4 6.24 -16.24 42.82
N ASP A 5 5.28 -15.96 41.94
CA ASP A 5 5.14 -16.69 40.65
C ASP A 5 5.15 -15.81 39.39
N LEU A 6 5.79 -14.64 39.44
CA LEU A 6 6.01 -13.81 38.24
C LEU A 6 7.49 -13.60 37.89
N LYS A 7 8.37 -14.36 38.56
CA LYS A 7 9.83 -14.27 38.37
C LYS A 7 10.44 -15.42 37.56
N GLU A 8 9.65 -16.39 37.09
CA GLU A 8 10.16 -17.58 36.37
C GLU A 8 9.83 -17.67 34.87
N CYS A 9 8.98 -16.81 34.29
CA CYS A 9 8.67 -16.93 32.85
C CYS A 9 9.62 -16.16 31.91
N LEU A 10 10.61 -15.42 32.42
CA LEU A 10 11.62 -14.76 31.60
C LEU A 10 13.01 -15.18 32.07
N GLY A 11 13.39 -16.39 31.68
CA GLY A 11 14.75 -16.90 31.83
C GLY A 11 15.75 -16.12 30.98
N LEU A 12 16.21 -14.97 31.49
CA LEU A 12 17.46 -14.35 31.05
C LEU A 12 18.24 -13.90 32.28
N GLN A 13 19.34 -14.63 32.49
CA GLN A 13 20.30 -14.45 33.56
C GLN A 13 20.97 -13.07 33.53
N SER A 14 21.13 -12.53 34.73
CA SER A 14 22.24 -11.70 35.19
C SER A 14 23.46 -11.62 34.26
N VAL A 15 23.81 -10.40 33.83
CA VAL A 15 25.23 -10.02 33.74
C VAL A 15 25.41 -8.65 34.36
N ALA A 16 26.29 -8.62 35.36
CA ALA A 16 26.64 -7.51 36.21
C ALA A 16 27.50 -6.47 35.49
N SER A 17 27.58 -5.31 36.15
CA SER A 17 28.39 -4.13 35.88
C SER A 17 29.79 -4.37 35.31
N ALA A 18 30.17 -3.58 34.30
CA ALA A 18 31.54 -3.19 34.01
C ALA A 18 31.54 -1.88 33.21
N GLU A 19 32.65 -1.16 33.35
CA GLU A 19 32.86 0.28 33.18
C GLU A 19 32.81 0.86 31.75
N GLU A 20 32.44 2.14 31.73
CA GLU A 20 33.06 3.32 31.11
C GLU A 20 33.84 3.25 29.75
N SER A 21 33.46 4.24 28.91
CA SER A 21 34.31 4.97 27.93
C SER A 21 34.20 4.56 26.44
N PRO A 22 34.56 5.46 25.49
CA PRO A 22 33.64 5.92 24.46
C PRO A 22 34.06 5.48 23.05
N HIS A 23 33.12 5.47 22.09
CA HIS A 23 33.26 5.75 20.63
C HIS A 23 32.19 5.02 19.80
N PRO A 24 31.82 5.55 18.61
CA PRO A 24 30.47 5.41 18.07
C PRO A 24 30.38 4.24 17.09
N LEU A 25 29.77 3.13 17.51
CA LEU A 25 29.43 2.02 16.61
C LEU A 25 28.03 1.45 16.90
N ILE A 26 27.00 2.31 16.92
CA ILE A 26 25.61 1.85 16.91
C ILE A 26 24.88 2.52 15.75
N PRO A 27 24.99 1.94 14.54
CA PRO A 27 23.79 1.76 13.74
C PRO A 27 23.81 0.44 12.97
N ILE A 28 23.86 -0.72 13.65
CA ILE A 28 23.73 -2.02 12.96
C ILE A 28 22.66 -2.95 13.57
N LEU A 29 22.24 -2.76 14.82
CA LEU A 29 21.35 -3.71 15.51
C LEU A 29 19.83 -3.44 15.42
N ILE A 30 19.38 -2.32 14.83
CA ILE A 30 17.93 -2.12 14.57
C ILE A 30 17.53 -2.66 13.17
N ASN A 31 18.50 -2.87 12.27
CA ASN A 31 18.23 -3.30 10.88
C ASN A 31 18.27 -4.81 10.65
N ALA A 32 18.64 -5.62 11.65
CA ALA A 32 18.82 -7.07 11.48
C ALA A 32 17.69 -7.94 12.06
N HIS A 33 16.71 -7.38 12.80
CA HIS A 33 15.69 -8.18 13.50
C HIS A 33 14.23 -7.87 13.11
N ILE A 34 13.98 -7.22 11.97
CA ILE A 34 12.61 -6.98 11.45
C ILE A 34 12.29 -7.66 10.08
N PRO A 35 13.18 -8.35 9.33
CA PRO A 35 12.72 -9.04 8.11
C PRO A 35 12.00 -10.39 8.36
N ALA A 36 11.96 -10.89 9.60
CA ALA A 36 11.40 -12.21 9.91
C ALA A 36 9.86 -12.25 9.96
N VAL A 37 9.18 -11.13 10.25
CA VAL A 37 7.71 -11.11 10.35
C VAL A 37 7.04 -10.86 8.99
N ILE A 38 7.73 -10.23 8.03
CA ILE A 38 7.20 -9.92 6.69
C ILE A 38 7.47 -11.04 5.68
N SER A 39 8.49 -11.88 5.89
CA SER A 39 8.86 -12.96 4.95
C SER A 39 8.01 -14.23 5.06
N LYS A 40 7.27 -14.43 6.16
CA LYS A 40 6.44 -15.64 6.38
C LYS A 40 5.03 -15.59 5.78
N PHE A 41 4.63 -14.48 5.16
CA PHE A 41 3.36 -14.36 4.43
C PHE A 41 3.56 -14.02 2.95
N ARG A 42 4.39 -14.81 2.27
CA ARG A 42 4.40 -14.89 0.81
C ARG A 42 3.21 -15.76 0.35
N LYS A 43 2.06 -15.09 0.13
CA LYS A 43 0.82 -15.53 -0.58
C LYS A 43 0.06 -16.75 -0.01
N PRO A 44 -1.28 -16.65 -0.03
CA PRO A 44 -2.01 -17.49 -0.98
C PRO A 44 -2.64 -16.63 -2.09
N GLU A 45 -2.59 -17.16 -3.31
CA GLU A 45 -3.24 -16.59 -4.48
C GLU A 45 -4.75 -16.49 -4.25
N ILE A 46 -5.27 -15.27 -4.22
CA ILE A 46 -6.71 -15.05 -4.39
C ILE A 46 -7.03 -15.38 -5.84
N THR A 47 -7.40 -16.64 -6.07
CA THR A 47 -7.92 -17.14 -7.33
C THR A 47 -9.29 -16.52 -7.56
N PHE A 48 -9.33 -15.42 -8.34
CA PHE A 48 -10.57 -14.99 -8.97
C PHE A 48 -11.00 -16.10 -9.93
N GLY A 49 -12.23 -16.60 -9.74
CA GLY A 49 -12.82 -17.68 -10.51
C GLY A 49 -12.63 -17.50 -12.02
N LYS A 50 -12.01 -18.50 -12.64
CA LYS A 50 -12.01 -18.76 -14.08
C LYS A 50 -13.46 -18.87 -14.56
N LEU A 51 -13.89 -17.95 -15.42
CA LEU A 51 -14.97 -18.20 -16.37
C LEU A 51 -14.40 -19.07 -17.51
N PRO A 52 -15.09 -20.14 -17.95
CA PRO A 52 -14.52 -21.10 -18.90
C PRO A 52 -14.59 -20.56 -20.33
N ALA A 53 -13.43 -20.32 -20.93
CA ALA A 53 -13.27 -20.33 -22.39
C ALA A 53 -13.13 -21.79 -22.82
N GLN A 54 -14.22 -22.37 -23.32
CA GLN A 54 -14.18 -23.70 -23.93
C GLN A 54 -13.97 -23.59 -25.45
N LEU A 55 -12.92 -24.30 -25.88
CA LEU A 55 -12.80 -25.11 -27.10
C LEU A 55 -12.71 -24.38 -28.44
N PHE A 56 -11.55 -24.52 -29.09
CA PHE A 56 -11.39 -25.13 -30.43
C PHE A 56 -9.88 -25.10 -30.77
N SER A 57 -9.15 -26.19 -30.53
CA SER A 57 -8.87 -27.27 -31.49
C SER A 57 -8.26 -26.78 -32.80
N GLN A 58 -6.93 -26.84 -32.85
CA GLN A 58 -6.11 -26.66 -34.03
C GLN A 58 -6.17 -27.94 -34.88
N ARG A 59 -6.60 -27.85 -36.14
CA ARG A 59 -6.19 -28.80 -37.19
C ARG A 59 -6.11 -28.08 -38.53
N ALA A 60 -4.96 -28.28 -39.17
CA ALA A 60 -4.60 -27.80 -40.49
C ALA A 60 -5.33 -28.57 -41.61
N ILE A 61 -5.41 -27.97 -42.80
CA ILE A 61 -4.85 -28.47 -44.09
C ILE A 61 -5.54 -27.77 -45.29
N ASN A 62 -4.69 -27.06 -46.03
CA ASN A 62 -4.55 -26.90 -47.50
C ASN A 62 -5.68 -26.38 -48.41
N THR A 63 -5.27 -25.31 -49.13
CA THR A 63 -5.46 -25.01 -50.57
C THR A 63 -6.85 -25.22 -51.17
N LEU A 64 -7.45 -24.14 -51.64
CA LEU A 64 -7.76 -23.98 -53.07
C LEU A 64 -7.90 -22.49 -53.43
N HIS A 65 -7.34 -22.21 -54.60
CA HIS A 65 -7.26 -20.96 -55.33
C HIS A 65 -8.63 -20.35 -55.65
N LEU A 66 -8.87 -19.11 -55.24
CA LEU A 66 -9.85 -18.25 -55.90
C LEU A 66 -9.35 -16.79 -55.92
N SER A 67 -9.00 -16.37 -57.12
CA SER A 67 -8.76 -15.00 -57.56
C SER A 67 -9.94 -14.09 -57.24
N PHE A 68 -9.68 -12.98 -56.54
CA PHE A 68 -10.47 -11.76 -56.66
C PHE A 68 -9.55 -10.55 -56.50
N GLU A 69 -9.18 -9.99 -57.65
CA GLU A 69 -8.62 -8.65 -57.80
C GLU A 69 -9.67 -7.64 -57.32
N MET A 70 -9.31 -6.71 -56.44
CA MET A 70 -9.59 -5.28 -56.63
C MET A 70 -9.05 -4.39 -55.49
N ALA A 71 -8.31 -3.39 -55.96
CA ALA A 71 -8.46 -1.98 -55.59
C ALA A 71 -7.82 -1.45 -54.28
N ARG A 72 -6.60 -0.96 -54.47
CA ARG A 72 -6.11 0.37 -54.03
C ARG A 72 -5.99 0.57 -52.52
N THR A 73 -4.76 0.39 -52.04
CA THR A 73 -4.24 0.92 -50.78
C THR A 73 -4.53 2.42 -50.69
N LYS A 74 -5.53 2.80 -49.87
CA LYS A 74 -5.67 4.20 -49.42
C LYS A 74 -4.57 4.47 -48.39
N GLN A 75 -3.37 4.70 -48.87
CA GLN A 75 -2.31 5.32 -48.10
C GLN A 75 -2.72 6.79 -47.93
N THR A 76 -3.44 7.11 -46.86
CA THR A 76 -3.57 8.52 -46.47
C THR A 76 -2.18 8.97 -46.04
N ALA A 77 -1.57 9.85 -46.82
CA ALA A 77 -0.31 10.50 -46.49
C ALA A 77 -0.43 11.14 -45.10
N ARG A 78 0.10 10.46 -44.08
CA ARG A 78 0.27 11.07 -42.76
C ARG A 78 1.48 11.98 -42.91
N LYS A 79 1.25 13.30 -42.93
CA LYS A 79 2.31 14.31 -42.95
C LYS A 79 3.37 13.96 -41.91
N SER A 80 4.56 13.60 -42.38
CA SER A 80 5.79 13.56 -41.60
C SER A 80 6.33 14.98 -41.52
N THR A 81 5.71 15.82 -40.72
CA THR A 81 6.38 17.04 -40.25
C THR A 81 6.38 17.05 -38.74
N GLY A 82 7.59 16.86 -38.22
CA GLY A 82 7.95 17.11 -36.85
C GLY A 82 7.60 18.54 -36.43
N GLY A 83 7.63 18.73 -35.12
CA GLY A 83 7.16 19.96 -34.48
C GLY A 83 7.84 21.25 -34.97
N LYS A 84 7.08 22.33 -34.73
CA LYS A 84 7.43 23.76 -34.78
C LYS A 84 7.52 24.42 -36.16
N ALA A 85 6.58 25.34 -36.38
CA ALA A 85 6.63 26.38 -37.41
C ALA A 85 7.66 27.48 -37.04
N PRO A 86 8.18 28.24 -38.02
CA PRO A 86 9.28 29.19 -37.84
C PRO A 86 8.86 30.38 -36.96
N ARG A 87 9.72 30.70 -35.99
CA ARG A 87 9.51 31.72 -34.96
C ARG A 87 9.63 33.13 -35.56
N LYS A 88 8.49 33.83 -35.72
CA LYS A 88 8.47 35.30 -35.77
C LYS A 88 8.37 35.80 -34.32
N GLN A 89 9.38 36.54 -33.87
CA GLN A 89 9.44 37.10 -32.52
C GLN A 89 8.35 38.14 -32.33
N LEU A 90 7.38 37.86 -31.46
CA LEU A 90 6.61 38.82 -30.68
C LEU A 90 6.14 38.07 -29.43
N ALA A 91 6.35 38.68 -28.26
CA ALA A 91 6.10 38.08 -26.96
C ALA A 91 4.68 37.52 -26.87
N THR A 92 4.54 36.21 -26.67
CA THR A 92 3.26 35.57 -26.42
C THR A 92 3.35 34.82 -25.10
N LYS A 93 2.64 35.36 -24.10
CA LYS A 93 2.29 34.70 -22.84
C LYS A 93 1.95 33.24 -23.11
N ALA A 94 2.38 32.36 -22.21
CA ALA A 94 2.13 30.92 -22.29
C ALA A 94 0.63 30.59 -22.41
N ALA A 95 0.13 30.52 -23.64
CA ALA A 95 -1.18 29.97 -23.96
C ALA A 95 -1.10 28.44 -23.87
N ARG A 96 -1.06 27.92 -22.64
CA ARG A 96 -1.27 26.50 -22.38
C ARG A 96 -2.72 26.18 -22.69
N LYS A 97 -2.97 25.59 -23.87
CA LYS A 97 -4.20 24.89 -24.30
C LYS A 97 -5.44 25.17 -23.44
N SER A 98 -5.98 26.39 -23.49
CA SER A 98 -7.40 26.61 -23.22
C SER A 98 -8.17 26.30 -24.52
N ALA A 99 -9.33 25.69 -24.35
CA ALA A 99 -10.11 24.95 -25.34
C ALA A 99 -10.35 25.67 -26.70
N PRO A 100 -10.61 24.92 -27.80
CA PRO A 100 -11.16 25.50 -29.02
C PRO A 100 -12.49 26.22 -28.72
N ALA A 101 -12.70 27.39 -29.31
CA ALA A 101 -13.82 28.30 -29.04
C ALA A 101 -15.20 27.80 -29.55
N THR A 102 -15.27 26.60 -30.11
CA THR A 102 -16.51 25.97 -30.58
C THR A 102 -16.48 24.48 -30.26
N GLY A 103 -17.34 24.07 -29.33
CA GLY A 103 -17.51 22.67 -28.94
C GLY A 103 -17.12 22.41 -27.48
N GLY A 104 -18.15 22.23 -26.64
CA GLY A 104 -18.15 21.96 -25.20
C GLY A 104 -16.83 21.59 -24.51
N VAL A 105 -16.59 22.22 -23.37
CA VAL A 105 -15.50 21.88 -22.44
C VAL A 105 -15.45 20.37 -22.25
N LYS A 106 -14.33 19.73 -22.63
CA LYS A 106 -14.10 18.31 -22.41
C LYS A 106 -14.32 18.01 -20.93
N LYS A 107 -15.31 17.16 -20.62
CA LYS A 107 -15.59 16.74 -19.23
C LYS A 107 -14.29 16.25 -18.59
N PRO A 108 -13.95 16.71 -17.37
CA PRO A 108 -12.77 16.22 -16.68
C PRO A 108 -12.89 14.70 -16.50
N HIS A 109 -11.82 13.98 -16.81
CA HIS A 109 -11.81 12.53 -16.70
C HIS A 109 -11.94 12.12 -15.22
N ARG A 110 -12.98 11.35 -14.89
CA ARG A 110 -13.21 10.78 -13.57
C ARG A 110 -13.06 9.27 -13.62
N PHE A 111 -12.24 8.72 -12.71
CA PHE A 111 -12.11 7.27 -12.55
C PHE A 111 -13.41 6.66 -11.98
N ARG A 112 -13.69 5.41 -12.36
CA ARG A 112 -14.81 4.65 -11.78
C ARG A 112 -14.55 4.41 -10.28
N PRO A 113 -15.60 4.35 -9.44
CA PRO A 113 -15.45 4.00 -8.03
C PRO A 113 -14.71 2.65 -7.91
N GLY A 114 -13.81 2.55 -6.95
CA GLY A 114 -12.93 1.39 -6.76
C GLY A 114 -11.63 1.42 -7.57
N THR A 115 -11.55 2.13 -8.71
CA THR A 115 -10.31 2.18 -9.51
C THR A 115 -9.15 2.86 -8.78
N VAL A 116 -9.44 3.95 -8.06
CA VAL A 116 -8.42 4.66 -7.28
C VAL A 116 -8.06 3.88 -6.01
N ALA A 117 -9.05 3.32 -5.31
CA ALA A 117 -8.83 2.49 -4.12
C ALA A 117 -7.93 1.27 -4.42
N LEU A 118 -8.18 0.54 -5.53
CA LEU A 118 -7.33 -0.59 -5.93
C LEU A 118 -5.90 -0.16 -6.30
N ARG A 119 -5.72 1.05 -6.83
CA ARG A 119 -4.40 1.61 -7.10
C ARG A 119 -3.66 1.94 -5.80
N GLU A 120 -4.36 2.54 -4.84
CA GLU A 120 -3.82 2.87 -3.53
C GLU A 120 -3.42 1.61 -2.76
N ILE A 121 -4.27 0.57 -2.74
CA ILE A 121 -3.95 -0.73 -2.13
C ILE A 121 -2.65 -1.29 -2.70
N ARG A 122 -2.51 -1.34 -4.04
CA ARG A 122 -1.29 -1.84 -4.68
C ARG A 122 -0.06 -0.97 -4.40
N LYS A 123 -0.24 0.35 -4.29
CA LYS A 123 0.83 1.28 -3.95
C LYS A 123 1.33 0.99 -2.53
N TYR A 124 0.42 0.98 -1.55
CA TYR A 124 0.77 0.85 -0.13
C TYR A 124 1.27 -0.54 0.23
N GLN A 125 0.80 -1.60 -0.44
CA GLN A 125 1.35 -2.95 -0.27
C GLN A 125 2.77 -3.11 -0.82
N LYS A 126 3.22 -2.24 -1.74
CA LYS A 126 4.58 -2.28 -2.31
C LYS A 126 5.57 -1.46 -1.48
N SER A 127 5.09 -0.42 -0.81
CA SER A 127 5.90 0.46 0.04
C SER A 127 5.89 0.01 1.50
N THR A 128 6.90 0.44 2.25
CA THR A 128 6.95 0.29 3.72
C THR A 128 6.97 1.66 4.42
N GLU A 129 6.34 2.67 3.81
CA GLU A 129 6.26 4.01 4.38
C GLU A 129 5.24 4.06 5.52
N LEU A 130 5.57 4.80 6.60
CA LEU A 130 4.63 5.06 7.69
C LEU A 130 3.51 5.98 7.19
N LEU A 131 2.26 5.59 7.44
CA LEU A 131 1.07 6.26 6.93
C LEU A 131 0.54 7.32 7.90
N ILE A 132 0.81 7.17 9.20
CA ILE A 132 0.41 8.14 10.21
C ILE A 132 1.44 9.28 10.25
N ARG A 133 0.96 10.52 10.26
CA ARG A 133 1.84 11.70 10.37
C ARG A 133 2.58 11.67 11.73
N LYS A 134 3.90 11.86 11.70
CA LYS A 134 4.76 11.76 12.90
C LYS A 134 4.37 12.71 14.04
N LEU A 135 4.09 13.98 13.75
CA LEU A 135 3.78 14.99 14.78
C LEU A 135 2.49 14.70 15.58
N PRO A 136 1.32 14.42 14.96
CA PRO A 136 0.12 14.08 15.73
C PRO A 136 0.27 12.77 16.50
N PHE A 137 0.94 11.75 15.93
CA PHE A 137 1.21 10.51 16.66
C PHE A 137 2.06 10.76 17.91
N GLN A 138 3.12 11.57 17.79
CA GLN A 138 3.95 11.96 18.93
C GLN A 138 3.14 12.70 20.02
N ARG A 139 2.20 13.58 19.63
CA ARG A 139 1.34 14.29 20.58
C ARG A 139 0.44 13.30 21.34
N LEU A 140 -0.18 12.36 20.62
CA LEU A 140 -1.00 11.31 21.22
C LEU A 140 -0.22 10.43 22.20
N VAL A 141 1.00 10.01 21.83
CA VAL A 141 1.87 9.22 22.73
C VAL A 141 2.15 9.98 24.03
N ARG A 142 2.41 11.29 23.95
CA ARG A 142 2.67 12.12 25.13
C ARG A 142 1.43 12.36 25.97
N GLU A 143 0.28 12.55 25.32
CA GLU A 143 -1.02 12.68 25.99
C GLU A 143 -1.32 11.44 26.84
N ILE A 144 -1.25 10.25 26.24
CA ILE A 144 -1.48 8.98 26.95
C ILE A 144 -0.46 8.77 28.07
N ALA A 145 0.82 9.08 27.82
CA ALA A 145 1.87 8.88 28.81
C ALA A 145 1.72 9.79 30.04
N GLN A 146 1.16 10.98 29.85
CA GLN A 146 0.95 11.95 30.91
C GLN A 146 -0.03 11.42 31.98
N ASP A 147 -1.00 10.59 31.58
CA ASP A 147 -1.97 9.97 32.50
C ASP A 147 -1.32 8.96 33.46
N PHE A 148 -0.14 8.42 33.12
CA PHE A 148 0.59 7.46 33.95
C PHE A 148 1.66 8.13 34.81
N LYS A 149 2.45 9.03 34.22
CA LYS A 149 3.52 9.74 34.92
C LYS A 149 3.81 11.09 34.26
N THR A 150 3.85 12.13 35.07
CA THR A 150 4.22 13.47 34.62
C THR A 150 5.72 13.54 34.29
N ASP A 151 6.08 14.43 33.36
CA ASP A 151 7.47 14.77 33.01
C ASP A 151 8.31 13.65 32.37
N LEU A 152 7.66 12.72 31.66
CA LEU A 152 8.36 11.70 30.87
C LEU A 152 9.07 12.27 29.63
N ARG A 153 10.36 11.98 29.52
CA ARG A 153 11.18 12.29 28.33
C ARG A 153 11.23 11.08 27.40
N PHE A 154 10.83 11.28 26.15
CA PHE A 154 10.86 10.25 25.12
C PHE A 154 12.06 10.41 24.20
N GLN A 155 12.76 9.31 23.95
CA GLN A 155 13.73 9.21 22.85
C GLN A 155 13.00 9.23 21.50
N SER A 156 13.64 9.78 20.47
CA SER A 156 13.08 9.81 19.10
C SER A 156 12.88 8.42 18.50
N SER A 157 13.78 7.47 18.80
CA SER A 157 13.67 6.06 18.39
C SER A 157 12.51 5.36 19.09
N ALA A 158 12.26 5.64 20.38
CA ALA A 158 11.15 5.05 21.12
C ALA A 158 9.79 5.42 20.51
N VAL A 159 9.60 6.71 20.16
CA VAL A 159 8.37 7.15 19.50
C VAL A 159 8.22 6.51 18.11
N SER A 160 9.32 6.34 17.38
CA SER A 160 9.30 5.67 16.07
C SER A 160 8.95 4.18 16.19
N ALA A 161 9.49 3.48 17.18
CA ALA A 161 9.19 2.08 17.44
C ALA A 161 7.72 1.88 17.85
N LEU A 162 7.18 2.76 18.69
CA LEU A 162 5.75 2.76 19.01
C LEU A 162 4.89 2.97 17.77
N GLN A 163 5.31 3.84 16.85
CA GLN A 163 4.58 4.09 15.62
C GLN A 163 4.59 2.86 14.70
N GLU A 164 5.76 2.25 14.50
CA GLU A 164 5.90 1.03 13.70
C GLU A 164 5.02 -0.11 14.24
N ALA A 165 5.06 -0.34 15.56
CA ALA A 165 4.24 -1.36 16.21
C ALA A 165 2.74 -1.06 16.06
N ALA A 166 2.31 0.19 16.25
CA ALA A 166 0.92 0.59 16.13
C ALA A 166 0.39 0.42 14.70
N GLU A 167 1.16 0.86 13.68
CA GLU A 167 0.75 0.71 12.28
C GLU A 167 0.72 -0.76 11.85
N ALA A 168 1.71 -1.56 12.25
CA ALA A 168 1.73 -2.99 11.96
C ALA A 168 0.50 -3.72 12.57
N TYR A 169 0.16 -3.39 13.81
CA TYR A 169 -1.03 -3.92 14.48
C TYR A 169 -2.32 -3.56 13.75
N LEU A 170 -2.48 -2.28 13.37
CA LEU A 170 -3.68 -1.81 12.67
C LEU A 170 -3.82 -2.45 11.28
N VAL A 171 -2.73 -2.61 10.53
CA VAL A 171 -2.75 -3.30 9.23
C VAL A 171 -3.23 -4.74 9.40
N GLY A 172 -2.65 -5.49 10.36
CA GLY A 172 -3.08 -6.85 10.64
C GLY A 172 -4.55 -6.93 11.05
N LEU A 173 -5.03 -5.99 11.88
CA LEU A 173 -6.44 -5.94 12.28
C LEU A 173 -7.37 -5.67 11.09
N PHE A 174 -6.96 -4.81 10.14
CA PHE A 174 -7.73 -4.54 8.93
C PHE A 174 -7.76 -5.73 7.96
N GLU A 175 -6.72 -6.55 7.90
CA GLU A 175 -6.72 -7.79 7.13
C GLU A 175 -7.80 -8.75 7.63
N ASP A 176 -7.85 -9.01 8.94
CA ASP A 176 -8.88 -9.88 9.55
C ASP A 176 -10.28 -9.28 9.43
N THR A 177 -10.40 -7.97 9.63
CA THR A 177 -11.67 -7.25 9.46
C THR A 177 -12.18 -7.38 8.03
N ASN A 178 -11.29 -7.31 7.04
CA ASN A 178 -11.63 -7.49 5.64
C ASN A 178 -12.12 -8.92 5.35
N LEU A 179 -11.48 -9.94 5.93
CA LEU A 179 -11.95 -11.32 5.84
C LEU A 179 -13.35 -11.49 6.44
N CYS A 180 -13.63 -10.85 7.59
CA CYS A 180 -14.96 -10.85 8.20
C CYS A 180 -16.02 -10.18 7.31
N ALA A 181 -15.68 -9.07 6.65
CA ALA A 181 -16.57 -8.39 5.73
C ALA A 181 -16.90 -9.27 4.50
N ILE A 182 -15.89 -9.93 3.92
CA ILE A 182 -16.03 -10.84 2.78
C ILE A 182 -16.87 -12.07 3.17
N HIS A 183 -16.66 -12.61 4.37
CA HIS A 183 -17.46 -13.72 4.90
C HIS A 183 -18.96 -13.36 4.94
N ALA A 184 -19.28 -12.11 5.26
CA ALA A 184 -20.65 -11.57 5.24
C ALA A 184 -21.11 -11.06 3.85
N LYS A 185 -20.42 -11.44 2.76
CA LYS A 185 -20.72 -11.04 1.36
C LYS A 185 -20.69 -9.52 1.12
N ARG A 186 -19.88 -8.78 1.88
CA ARG A 186 -19.69 -7.32 1.74
C ARG A 186 -18.27 -6.98 1.31
N VAL A 187 -18.11 -5.81 0.68
CA VAL A 187 -16.80 -5.23 0.32
C VAL A 187 -16.40 -4.10 1.27
N THR A 188 -17.37 -3.47 1.93
CA THR A 188 -17.15 -2.39 2.89
C THR A 188 -17.04 -2.95 4.30
N ILE A 189 -15.94 -2.66 4.98
CA ILE A 189 -15.72 -2.98 6.39
C ILE A 189 -16.64 -2.14 7.29
N MET A 190 -17.10 -2.72 8.38
CA MET A 190 -17.98 -2.08 9.36
C MET A 190 -17.45 -2.27 10.78
N PRO A 191 -17.86 -1.46 11.76
CA PRO A 191 -17.43 -1.61 13.15
C PRO A 191 -17.68 -3.00 13.74
N LYS A 192 -18.78 -3.66 13.33
CA LYS A 192 -19.08 -5.05 13.74
C LYS A 192 -18.03 -6.07 13.27
N ASP A 193 -17.38 -5.82 12.13
CA ASP A 193 -16.34 -6.69 11.59
C ASP A 193 -15.06 -6.57 12.44
N ILE A 194 -14.72 -5.35 12.86
CA ILE A 194 -13.59 -5.09 13.78
C ILE A 194 -13.85 -5.74 15.13
N GLN A 195 -15.06 -5.58 15.65
CA GLN A 195 -15.45 -6.16 16.93
C GLN A 195 -15.39 -7.69 16.92
N LEU A 196 -15.77 -8.32 15.80
CA LEU A 196 -15.66 -9.75 15.59
C LEU A 196 -14.20 -10.20 15.50
N ALA A 197 -13.38 -9.52 14.69
CA ALA A 197 -11.95 -9.81 14.55
C ALA A 197 -11.23 -9.77 15.91
N ARG A 198 -11.43 -8.69 16.69
CA ARG A 198 -10.84 -8.56 18.04
C ARG A 198 -11.32 -9.64 19.01
N ARG A 199 -12.57 -10.07 18.89
CA ARG A 199 -13.13 -11.15 19.73
C ARG A 199 -12.48 -12.50 19.41
N ILE A 200 -12.26 -12.80 18.14
CA ILE A 200 -11.61 -14.05 17.71
C ILE A 200 -10.12 -14.05 18.10
N ARG A 201 -9.45 -12.89 18.03
CA ARG A 201 -8.05 -12.73 18.48
C ARG A 201 -7.83 -12.87 19.99
N GLY A 202 -8.90 -12.79 20.80
CA GLY A 202 -8.78 -12.80 22.26
C GLY A 202 -8.33 -11.47 22.89
N GLU A 203 -8.40 -10.37 22.16
CA GLU A 203 -8.01 -9.02 22.64
C GLU A 203 -9.10 -8.31 23.46
N ARG A 204 -10.27 -8.94 23.60
CA ARG A 204 -11.34 -8.54 24.52
C ARG A 204 -11.37 -9.54 25.67
N ALA A 205 -10.65 -9.21 26.73
CA ALA A 205 -10.98 -9.67 28.08
C ALA A 205 -11.96 -8.66 28.70
#